data_AF-A0A7D5RNI6-F1
#
_entry.id   AF-A0A7D5RNI6-F1
#
_cell.length_a   1.000
_cell.length_b   1.000
_cell.length_c   1.000
_cell.angle_alpha   90.00
_cell.angle_beta   90.00
_cell.angle_gamma   90.00
#
_symmetry.space_group_name_H-M   'P 1'
#
loop_
_entity.id
_entity.type
_entity.pdbx_description
1 polymer ?
#
loop_
_entity_poly.entity_id
_entity_poly.type
_entity_poly.pdbx_seq_one_letter_code
_entity_poly.pdbx_strand_id
1 'polypeptide(L)'
;MYLATMEDTGVAEWTNPRVREMMFFKNLEETDAADDRMNHTPDEVVANAEWSSYLHWVDDGIPSTRENLVGPAIALQVDVGDSLSLETWAKFERKVSYNRNATTGMLANLLGSLFVDAAYGLETATEAKQIFNTNLSAAIGGTGGDAATQPYAYLNYLVFDANYVVQDGGAWRVPDAAGFDPGLETAVDPQLVKFPSYIKPQQKGYIYVWVSNESENTKVWFDDLKVTHTKSRVVQASDYYAWGSTMREQRTPENETYRYGYQGQFAEKDEETGWNHFELREYDTKIGRWTATDPEEQFYSPYVGMGNDPINGIDPDGGEKYSPIYGTDGKFLGVDSEGFTGKVITMDETLYNQLTDNGANILDHDFAISLASNGVFANFCPMDYFQLKLIHVCSLISYRRLKG
;
A
#
# COMPACT_ATOMS: atom_id res chain seq x y z
N MET A 1 -11.48 5.57 -4.78
CA MET A 1 -12.50 4.86 -5.59
C MET A 1 -11.87 4.57 -6.93
N TYR A 2 -11.93 3.33 -7.37
CA TYR A 2 -11.48 2.85 -8.67
C TYR A 2 -12.70 2.31 -9.40
N LEU A 3 -12.87 2.67 -10.67
CA LEU A 3 -14.00 2.27 -11.50
C LEU A 3 -13.46 1.88 -12.87
N ALA A 4 -13.88 0.74 -13.37
CA ALA A 4 -13.68 0.30 -14.75
C ALA A 4 -15.04 0.22 -15.45
N THR A 5 -15.35 1.26 -16.21
CA THR A 5 -16.55 1.39 -17.07
C THR A 5 -16.40 0.64 -18.38
N MET A 6 -15.19 0.21 -18.73
CA MET A 6 -14.87 -0.41 -20.01
C MET A 6 -14.99 0.50 -21.23
N GLU A 7 -15.38 1.77 -21.06
CA GLU A 7 -15.62 2.69 -22.16
C GLU A 7 -14.34 3.20 -22.80
N ASP A 8 -14.30 3.16 -24.13
CA ASP A 8 -13.22 3.70 -24.94
C ASP A 8 -13.74 4.68 -25.99
N THR A 9 -13.24 5.92 -25.90
CA THR A 9 -13.53 6.99 -26.87
C THR A 9 -12.56 6.98 -28.07
N GLY A 10 -11.58 6.07 -28.09
CA GLY A 10 -10.60 5.91 -29.17
C GLY A 10 -9.51 6.98 -29.21
N VAL A 11 -9.46 7.87 -28.20
CA VAL A 11 -8.45 8.92 -28.08
C VAL A 11 -7.49 8.64 -26.93
N ALA A 12 -6.19 8.86 -27.15
CA ALA A 12 -5.15 8.66 -26.14
C ALA A 12 -5.02 9.87 -25.18
N GLU A 13 -6.14 10.37 -24.66
CA GLU A 13 -6.20 11.53 -23.76
C GLU A 13 -6.81 11.16 -22.41
N TRP A 14 -6.51 11.95 -21.38
CA TRP A 14 -6.99 11.71 -20.02
C TRP A 14 -8.52 11.79 -19.86
N THR A 15 -9.19 12.42 -20.82
CA THR A 15 -10.66 12.46 -20.89
C THR A 15 -11.26 11.11 -21.26
N ASN A 16 -10.48 10.22 -21.87
CA ASN A 16 -10.90 8.86 -22.18
C ASN A 16 -10.90 8.01 -20.90
N PRO A 17 -12.04 7.41 -20.49
CA PRO A 17 -12.10 6.54 -19.32
C PRO A 17 -11.13 5.37 -19.42
N ARG A 18 -11.02 4.71 -20.58
CA ARG A 18 -10.05 3.64 -20.82
C ARG A 18 -8.63 4.00 -20.37
N VAL A 19 -8.13 5.18 -20.71
CA VAL A 19 -6.78 5.63 -20.33
C VAL A 19 -6.63 5.75 -18.80
N ARG A 20 -7.67 6.21 -18.10
CA ARG A 20 -7.67 6.32 -16.63
C ARG A 20 -7.79 4.95 -15.96
N GLU A 21 -8.55 4.05 -16.56
CA GLU A 21 -8.79 2.70 -16.06
C GLU A 21 -7.53 1.83 -16.16
N MET A 22 -6.82 1.89 -17.29
CA MET A 22 -5.59 1.12 -17.54
C MET A 22 -4.45 1.43 -16.54
N MET A 23 -4.54 2.54 -15.81
CA MET A 23 -3.59 2.84 -14.74
C MET A 23 -3.73 1.91 -13.53
N PHE A 24 -4.91 1.35 -13.31
CA PHE A 24 -5.23 0.59 -12.11
C PHE A 24 -5.71 -0.82 -12.44
N PHE A 25 -6.50 -0.97 -13.50
CA PHE A 25 -7.06 -2.23 -13.93
C PHE A 25 -6.21 -2.87 -15.04
N LYS A 26 -6.20 -4.20 -15.04
CA LYS A 26 -5.57 -5.07 -16.03
C LYS A 26 -6.65 -5.81 -16.81
N ASN A 27 -6.27 -6.35 -17.96
CA ASN A 27 -7.13 -7.16 -18.85
C ASN A 27 -8.38 -6.44 -19.40
N LEU A 28 -8.29 -5.12 -19.60
CA LEU A 28 -9.39 -4.33 -20.14
C LEU A 28 -9.56 -4.58 -21.66
N GLU A 29 -8.48 -4.41 -22.44
CA GLU A 29 -8.52 -4.51 -23.92
C GLU A 29 -8.76 -5.92 -24.44
N GLU A 30 -8.26 -6.94 -23.74
CA GLU A 30 -8.41 -8.33 -24.18
C GLU A 30 -9.83 -8.87 -23.98
N THR A 31 -10.64 -8.19 -23.15
CA THR A 31 -11.97 -8.66 -22.78
C THR A 31 -13.07 -7.65 -23.07
N ASP A 32 -12.85 -6.66 -23.93
CA ASP A 32 -13.89 -5.69 -24.25
C ASP A 32 -14.76 -6.14 -25.44
N ALA A 33 -16.03 -5.74 -25.40
CA ALA A 33 -16.94 -5.90 -26.52
C ALA A 33 -17.97 -4.76 -26.52
N ALA A 34 -18.23 -4.21 -27.71
CA ALA A 34 -19.26 -3.20 -27.91
C ALA A 34 -20.63 -3.88 -28.13
N ASP A 35 -21.54 -3.68 -27.19
CA ASP A 35 -22.97 -4.00 -27.26
C ASP A 35 -23.74 -3.14 -26.23
N ASP A 36 -24.48 -2.15 -26.73
CA ASP A 36 -25.28 -1.20 -25.93
C ASP A 36 -26.26 -1.92 -24.98
N ARG A 37 -26.76 -3.10 -25.36
CA ARG A 37 -27.72 -3.89 -24.57
C ARG A 37 -27.06 -4.60 -23.38
N MET A 38 -25.73 -4.67 -23.36
CA MET A 38 -24.95 -5.32 -22.31
C MET A 38 -24.29 -4.31 -21.37
N ASN A 39 -24.20 -3.06 -21.80
CA ASN A 39 -23.68 -1.95 -21.04
C ASN A 39 -24.66 -1.50 -19.94
N HIS A 40 -24.10 -1.03 -18.82
CA HIS A 40 -24.79 -0.35 -17.73
C HIS A 40 -24.31 1.10 -17.58
N THR A 41 -23.09 1.41 -18.02
CA THR A 41 -22.50 2.75 -17.90
C THR A 41 -23.44 3.83 -18.44
N PRO A 42 -23.84 4.81 -17.61
CA PRO A 42 -24.75 5.87 -18.05
C PRO A 42 -24.13 6.81 -19.08
N ASP A 43 -24.95 7.34 -20.00
CA ASP A 43 -24.53 8.29 -21.04
C ASP A 43 -23.95 9.60 -20.47
N GLU A 44 -24.22 9.93 -19.19
CA GLU A 44 -23.61 11.09 -18.54
C GLU A 44 -22.11 10.91 -18.24
N VAL A 45 -21.63 9.66 -18.18
CA VAL A 45 -20.22 9.33 -17.96
C VAL A 45 -19.47 9.36 -19.30
N VAL A 46 -20.02 8.69 -20.31
CA VAL A 46 -19.52 8.66 -21.69
C VAL A 46 -20.71 8.66 -22.65
N ALA A 47 -20.68 9.53 -23.65
CA ALA A 47 -21.74 9.57 -24.65
C ALA A 47 -21.68 8.33 -25.56
N ASN A 48 -22.81 7.64 -25.73
CA ASN A 48 -22.92 6.37 -26.47
C ASN A 48 -22.06 5.29 -25.80
N ALA A 49 -22.30 5.08 -24.52
CA ALA A 49 -21.66 4.02 -23.77
C ALA A 49 -22.15 2.66 -24.31
N GLU A 50 -21.23 1.84 -24.80
CA GLU A 50 -21.52 0.56 -25.47
C GLU A 50 -20.58 -0.55 -25.03
N TRP A 51 -19.50 -0.24 -24.31
CA TRP A 51 -18.44 -1.19 -24.06
C TRP A 51 -18.64 -1.87 -22.72
N SER A 52 -18.49 -3.19 -22.71
CA SER A 52 -18.53 -3.98 -21.48
C SER A 52 -17.48 -5.08 -21.54
N SER A 53 -17.14 -5.65 -20.39
CA SER A 53 -16.27 -6.82 -20.34
C SER A 53 -17.04 -8.06 -20.76
N TYR A 54 -16.58 -8.72 -21.81
CA TYR A 54 -17.15 -9.92 -22.39
C TYR A 54 -16.29 -11.15 -22.09
N LEU A 55 -16.81 -12.02 -21.22
CA LEU A 55 -16.15 -13.25 -20.81
C LEU A 55 -16.82 -14.46 -21.45
N HIS A 56 -16.15 -15.04 -22.43
CA HIS A 56 -16.57 -16.25 -23.13
C HIS A 56 -15.36 -17.05 -23.56
N TRP A 57 -15.28 -18.31 -23.15
CA TRP A 57 -14.18 -19.19 -23.47
C TRP A 57 -14.66 -20.63 -23.72
N VAL A 58 -13.82 -21.38 -24.42
CA VAL A 58 -14.07 -22.77 -24.83
C VAL A 58 -12.84 -23.63 -24.49
N ASP A 59 -13.04 -24.86 -24.05
CA ASP A 59 -11.97 -25.82 -23.77
C ASP A 59 -11.68 -26.69 -25.00
N ASP A 60 -11.10 -26.10 -26.04
CA ASP A 60 -10.72 -26.78 -27.27
C ASP A 60 -9.25 -27.30 -27.27
N GLY A 61 -8.56 -27.18 -26.14
CA GLY A 61 -7.14 -27.52 -26.01
C GLY A 61 -6.18 -26.40 -26.46
N ILE A 62 -6.68 -25.26 -26.95
CA ILE A 62 -5.87 -24.13 -27.41
C ILE A 62 -5.79 -23.08 -26.29
N PRO A 63 -4.59 -22.60 -25.90
CA PRO A 63 -4.48 -21.60 -24.82
C PRO A 63 -5.14 -20.26 -25.14
N SER A 64 -5.10 -19.79 -26.38
CA SER A 64 -5.59 -18.45 -26.77
C SER A 64 -7.11 -18.31 -26.71
N THR A 65 -7.84 -19.40 -26.91
CA THR A 65 -9.32 -19.44 -26.81
C THR A 65 -9.81 -19.48 -25.35
N ARG A 66 -8.88 -19.58 -24.39
CA ARG A 66 -9.13 -19.59 -22.94
C ARG A 66 -8.81 -18.25 -22.26
N GLU A 67 -8.41 -17.23 -23.02
CA GLU A 67 -7.94 -15.94 -22.50
C GLU A 67 -9.06 -15.08 -21.88
N ASN A 68 -10.32 -15.33 -22.25
CA ASN A 68 -11.48 -14.54 -21.81
C ASN A 68 -12.22 -15.16 -20.61
N LEU A 69 -11.50 -15.89 -19.77
CA LEU A 69 -12.02 -16.51 -18.55
C LEU A 69 -12.02 -15.54 -17.37
N VAL A 70 -11.08 -14.59 -17.37
CA VAL A 70 -10.90 -13.54 -16.36
C VAL A 70 -11.04 -12.20 -17.06
N GLY A 71 -11.85 -11.29 -16.50
CA GLY A 71 -12.03 -9.95 -17.04
C GLY A 71 -11.18 -8.90 -16.33
N PRO A 72 -11.69 -7.66 -16.21
CA PRO A 72 -11.05 -6.58 -15.49
C PRO A 72 -10.60 -7.02 -14.10
N ALA A 73 -9.34 -6.73 -13.80
CA ALA A 73 -8.69 -7.16 -12.58
C ALA A 73 -7.86 -6.02 -11.99
N ILE A 74 -7.85 -5.87 -10.66
CA ILE A 74 -7.12 -4.80 -9.96
C ILE A 74 -6.43 -5.35 -8.71
N ALA A 75 -5.24 -4.85 -8.44
CA ALA A 75 -4.49 -5.12 -7.22
C ALA A 75 -4.28 -3.82 -6.44
N LEU A 76 -4.47 -3.87 -5.12
CA LEU A 76 -4.30 -2.72 -4.23
C LEU A 76 -3.51 -3.12 -2.99
N GLN A 77 -2.69 -2.19 -2.48
CA GLN A 77 -2.09 -2.31 -1.14
C GLN A 77 -3.13 -1.96 -0.09
N VAL A 78 -3.16 -2.74 0.98
CA VAL A 78 -4.10 -2.58 2.08
C VAL A 78 -3.40 -2.63 3.44
N ASP A 79 -3.92 -1.86 4.39
CA ASP A 79 -3.43 -1.78 5.76
C ASP A 79 -4.55 -2.11 6.77
N VAL A 80 -4.14 -2.30 8.03
CA VAL A 80 -5.09 -2.54 9.14
C VAL A 80 -6.01 -1.33 9.31
N GLY A 81 -7.30 -1.62 9.43
CA GLY A 81 -8.35 -0.60 9.59
C GLY A 81 -8.90 -0.07 8.26
N ASP A 82 -8.35 -0.47 7.13
CA ASP A 82 -8.95 -0.20 5.83
C ASP A 82 -10.29 -0.94 5.69
N SER A 83 -11.20 -0.36 4.91
CA SER A 83 -12.43 -1.04 4.50
C SER A 83 -12.64 -0.92 3.00
N LEU A 84 -12.98 -2.04 2.37
CA LEU A 84 -13.20 -2.14 0.93
C LEU A 84 -14.63 -2.60 0.63
N SER A 85 -15.24 -1.97 -0.38
CA SER A 85 -16.50 -2.41 -0.98
C SER A 85 -16.27 -2.66 -2.47
N LEU A 86 -16.72 -3.82 -2.95
CA LEU A 86 -16.58 -4.26 -4.33
C LEU A 86 -17.97 -4.44 -4.93
N GLU A 87 -18.19 -3.85 -6.10
CA GLU A 87 -19.42 -3.97 -6.85
C GLU A 87 -19.15 -3.99 -8.36
N THR A 88 -19.98 -4.68 -9.12
CA THR A 88 -19.98 -4.69 -10.59
C THR A 88 -21.39 -5.01 -11.07
N TRP A 89 -21.71 -4.69 -12.31
CA TRP A 89 -22.95 -5.05 -12.96
C TRP A 89 -22.69 -6.22 -13.90
N ALA A 90 -23.62 -7.16 -13.98
CA ALA A 90 -23.41 -8.34 -14.80
C ALA A 90 -24.70 -8.80 -15.49
N LYS A 91 -24.51 -9.49 -16.61
CA LYS A 91 -25.58 -10.07 -17.43
C LYS A 91 -25.06 -11.32 -18.14
N PHE A 92 -25.91 -12.30 -18.45
CA PHE A 92 -25.45 -13.51 -19.14
C PHE A 92 -26.49 -14.08 -20.10
N GLU A 93 -25.99 -14.72 -21.16
CA GLU A 93 -26.82 -15.47 -22.11
C GLU A 93 -27.26 -16.79 -21.47
N ARG A 94 -28.57 -16.98 -21.36
CA ARG A 94 -29.15 -18.11 -20.64
C ARG A 94 -28.94 -19.41 -21.41
N LYS A 95 -28.26 -20.33 -20.74
CA LYS A 95 -28.12 -21.74 -21.09
C LYS A 95 -28.95 -22.58 -20.14
N VAL A 96 -29.50 -23.68 -20.65
CA VAL A 96 -30.38 -24.58 -19.88
C VAL A 96 -29.63 -25.33 -18.76
N SER A 97 -28.31 -25.49 -18.89
CA SER A 97 -27.45 -26.08 -17.87
C SER A 97 -26.01 -25.61 -18.06
N TYR A 98 -25.29 -25.42 -16.96
CA TYR A 98 -23.91 -24.97 -16.93
C TYR A 98 -22.98 -26.02 -16.34
N ASN A 99 -21.78 -26.10 -16.90
CA ASN A 99 -20.69 -26.87 -16.32
C ASN A 99 -19.59 -25.92 -15.85
N ARG A 100 -18.94 -26.25 -14.74
CA ARG A 100 -17.76 -25.54 -14.24
C ARG A 100 -16.52 -26.26 -14.74
N ASN A 101 -15.93 -25.75 -15.83
CA ASN A 101 -14.78 -26.37 -16.48
C ASN A 101 -13.48 -25.61 -16.21
N ALA A 102 -13.54 -24.39 -15.67
CA ALA A 102 -12.34 -23.66 -15.28
C ALA A 102 -11.66 -24.39 -14.13
N THR A 103 -10.42 -24.80 -14.35
CA THR A 103 -9.60 -25.39 -13.29
C THR A 103 -8.88 -24.29 -12.51
N THR A 104 -8.54 -24.55 -11.25
CA THR A 104 -7.70 -23.66 -10.43
C THR A 104 -6.39 -23.32 -11.14
N GLY A 105 -5.80 -24.28 -11.86
CA GLY A 105 -4.56 -24.07 -12.62
C GLY A 105 -4.74 -23.11 -13.80
N MET A 106 -5.89 -23.14 -14.49
CA MET A 106 -6.20 -22.20 -15.57
C MET A 106 -6.33 -20.78 -15.04
N LEU A 107 -7.14 -20.59 -13.99
CA LEU A 107 -7.32 -19.30 -13.33
C LEU A 107 -5.99 -18.75 -12.80
N ALA A 108 -5.21 -19.56 -12.11
CA ALA A 108 -3.90 -19.16 -11.58
C ALA A 108 -2.91 -18.77 -12.68
N ASN A 109 -2.94 -19.43 -13.84
CA ASN A 109 -2.09 -19.07 -14.97
C ASN A 109 -2.43 -17.70 -15.56
N LEU A 110 -3.72 -17.38 -15.67
CA LEU A 110 -4.20 -16.09 -16.17
C LEU A 110 -3.90 -14.99 -15.15
N LEU A 111 -4.37 -15.14 -13.90
CA LEU A 111 -4.16 -14.16 -12.83
C LEU A 111 -2.68 -13.91 -12.55
N GLY A 112 -1.88 -14.98 -12.51
CA GLY A 112 -0.44 -14.88 -12.30
C GLY A 112 0.32 -14.24 -13.47
N SER A 113 -0.28 -14.15 -14.67
CA SER A 113 0.30 -13.37 -15.78
C SER A 113 -0.16 -11.92 -15.75
N LEU A 114 -1.40 -11.65 -15.31
CA LEU A 114 -1.98 -10.30 -15.22
C LEU A 114 -1.36 -9.45 -14.12
N PHE A 115 -1.05 -10.06 -12.97
CA PHE A 115 -0.59 -9.36 -11.77
C PHE A 115 0.93 -9.35 -11.57
N VAL A 116 1.71 -9.60 -12.63
CA VAL A 116 3.17 -9.46 -12.57
C VAL A 116 3.54 -7.99 -12.54
N ASP A 117 3.70 -7.46 -11.33
CA ASP A 117 4.06 -6.07 -11.08
C ASP A 117 4.75 -5.96 -9.71
N ALA A 118 5.97 -5.42 -9.70
CA ALA A 118 6.73 -5.19 -8.48
C ALA A 118 6.02 -4.22 -7.51
N ALA A 119 5.12 -3.35 -7.99
CA ALA A 119 4.34 -2.45 -7.14
C ALA A 119 3.33 -3.17 -6.24
N TYR A 120 2.90 -4.37 -6.65
CA TYR A 120 2.06 -5.30 -5.88
C TYR A 120 2.87 -6.51 -5.39
N GLY A 121 4.20 -6.40 -5.55
CA GLY A 121 5.28 -7.26 -5.07
C GLY A 121 5.33 -8.67 -5.66
N LEU A 122 4.63 -8.92 -6.78
CA LEU A 122 4.79 -10.13 -7.59
C LEU A 122 5.71 -9.81 -8.78
N GLU A 123 7.01 -10.08 -8.64
CA GLU A 123 8.00 -9.64 -9.63
C GLU A 123 8.12 -10.57 -10.83
N THR A 124 7.76 -11.85 -10.67
CA THR A 124 7.89 -12.84 -11.74
C THR A 124 6.59 -13.60 -12.00
N ALA A 125 6.33 -13.90 -13.27
CA ALA A 125 5.18 -14.70 -13.67
C ALA A 125 5.18 -16.10 -13.04
N THR A 126 6.36 -16.70 -12.82
CA THR A 126 6.47 -18.02 -12.21
C THR A 126 6.00 -18.01 -10.76
N GLU A 127 6.49 -17.04 -9.99
CA GLU A 127 6.11 -16.86 -8.59
C GLU A 127 4.63 -16.54 -8.43
N ALA A 128 4.14 -15.55 -9.19
CA ALA A 128 2.75 -15.15 -9.18
C ALA A 128 1.81 -16.35 -9.48
N LYS A 129 2.12 -17.13 -10.51
CA LYS A 129 1.34 -18.33 -10.87
C LYS A 129 1.33 -19.36 -9.75
N GLN A 130 2.46 -19.60 -9.08
CA GLN A 130 2.51 -20.54 -7.95
C GLN A 130 1.68 -20.04 -6.77
N ILE A 131 1.83 -18.76 -6.40
CA ILE A 131 1.07 -18.14 -5.31
C ILE A 131 -0.43 -18.25 -5.56
N PHE A 132 -0.91 -17.89 -6.76
CA PHE A 132 -2.32 -18.04 -7.08
C PHE A 132 -2.75 -19.51 -7.09
N ASN A 133 -1.97 -20.42 -7.68
CA ASN A 133 -2.33 -21.84 -7.77
C ASN A 133 -2.55 -22.46 -6.37
N THR A 134 -1.68 -22.13 -5.41
CA THR A 134 -1.80 -22.61 -4.03
C THR A 134 -2.99 -22.00 -3.29
N ASN A 135 -3.28 -20.72 -3.51
CA ASN A 135 -4.17 -19.95 -2.62
C ASN A 135 -5.56 -19.68 -3.20
N LEU A 136 -5.78 -19.87 -4.49
CA LEU A 136 -7.06 -19.53 -5.13
C LEU A 136 -8.23 -20.37 -4.57
N SER A 137 -7.94 -21.58 -4.08
CA SER A 137 -8.91 -22.44 -3.40
C SER A 137 -9.61 -21.76 -2.21
N ALA A 138 -8.96 -20.79 -1.56
CA ALA A 138 -9.56 -20.00 -0.50
C ALA A 138 -10.63 -19.02 -1.03
N ALA A 139 -10.37 -18.34 -2.15
CA ALA A 139 -11.34 -17.43 -2.77
C ALA A 139 -12.56 -18.19 -3.33
N ILE A 140 -12.35 -19.35 -3.94
CA ILE A 140 -13.42 -20.13 -4.58
C ILE A 140 -14.00 -21.23 -3.68
N GLY A 141 -13.49 -21.41 -2.47
CA GLY A 141 -13.86 -22.53 -1.57
C GLY A 141 -15.35 -22.59 -1.23
N GLY A 142 -16.02 -21.44 -1.19
CA GLY A 142 -17.47 -21.35 -0.95
C GLY A 142 -18.35 -21.68 -2.16
N THR A 143 -17.79 -21.82 -3.36
CA THR A 143 -18.54 -21.95 -4.63
C THR A 143 -18.68 -23.39 -5.11
N GLY A 144 -18.06 -24.37 -4.43
CA GLY A 144 -18.03 -25.77 -4.86
C GLY A 144 -19.39 -26.47 -4.85
N GLY A 145 -20.37 -25.94 -4.12
CA GLY A 145 -21.75 -26.45 -4.03
C GLY A 145 -22.75 -25.73 -4.93
N ASP A 146 -22.31 -24.79 -5.77
CA ASP A 146 -23.19 -23.97 -6.58
C ASP A 146 -23.96 -24.80 -7.62
N ALA A 147 -25.27 -24.61 -7.65
CA ALA A 147 -26.15 -25.30 -8.60
C ALA A 147 -25.90 -24.84 -10.04
N ALA A 148 -26.06 -25.75 -11.00
CA ALA A 148 -25.89 -25.51 -12.44
C ALA A 148 -27.06 -24.72 -13.09
N THR A 149 -27.79 -23.92 -12.32
CA THR A 149 -28.97 -23.15 -12.78
C THR A 149 -28.61 -21.84 -13.47
N GLN A 150 -27.46 -21.28 -13.12
CA GLN A 150 -26.91 -20.04 -13.65
C GLN A 150 -25.39 -20.24 -13.89
N PRO A 151 -24.68 -19.36 -14.59
CA PRO A 151 -23.26 -19.56 -14.83
C PRO A 151 -22.44 -19.57 -13.54
N TYR A 152 -21.30 -20.24 -13.58
CA TYR A 152 -20.25 -20.16 -12.57
C TYR A 152 -19.43 -18.88 -12.80
N ALA A 153 -20.09 -17.73 -12.72
CA ALA A 153 -19.47 -16.43 -12.93
C ALA A 153 -19.53 -15.60 -11.64
N TYR A 154 -18.42 -14.93 -11.32
CA TYR A 154 -18.19 -14.37 -9.99
C TYR A 154 -17.46 -13.03 -10.04
N LEU A 155 -17.79 -12.16 -9.08
CA LEU A 155 -16.89 -11.14 -8.58
C LEU A 155 -16.06 -11.74 -7.45
N ASN A 156 -14.74 -11.73 -7.59
CA ASN A 156 -13.84 -12.42 -6.68
C ASN A 156 -12.88 -11.44 -6.00
N TYR A 157 -12.42 -11.83 -4.81
CA TYR A 157 -11.28 -11.21 -4.17
C TYR A 157 -10.40 -12.23 -3.43
N LEU A 158 -9.13 -11.87 -3.26
CA LEU A 158 -8.16 -12.60 -2.45
C LEU A 158 -7.28 -11.59 -1.70
N VAL A 159 -7.19 -11.74 -0.39
CA VAL A 159 -6.35 -10.92 0.49
C VAL A 159 -5.14 -11.72 0.93
N PHE A 160 -3.97 -11.14 0.72
CA PHE A 160 -2.69 -11.65 1.19
C PHE A 160 -2.10 -10.71 2.23
N ASP A 161 -1.27 -11.27 3.12
CA ASP A 161 -0.33 -10.47 3.90
C ASP A 161 0.89 -10.04 3.06
N ALA A 162 1.82 -9.32 3.68
CA ALA A 162 3.06 -8.87 3.04
C ALA A 162 3.98 -10.02 2.56
N ASN A 163 3.76 -11.26 3.00
CA ASN A 163 4.52 -12.46 2.62
C ASN A 163 3.75 -13.37 1.65
N TYR A 164 2.62 -12.92 1.10
CA TYR A 164 1.75 -13.70 0.20
C TYR A 164 1.12 -14.94 0.82
N VAL A 165 0.89 -14.93 2.13
CA VAL A 165 0.04 -15.91 2.79
C VAL A 165 -1.40 -15.41 2.73
N VAL A 166 -2.31 -16.28 2.28
CA VAL A 166 -3.73 -15.96 2.19
C VAL A 166 -4.32 -15.68 3.58
N GLN A 167 -5.00 -14.55 3.71
CA GLN A 167 -5.67 -14.12 4.94
C GLN A 167 -7.19 -14.20 4.81
N ASP A 168 -7.73 -13.87 3.63
CA ASP A 168 -9.15 -13.90 3.34
C ASP A 168 -9.37 -14.09 1.83
N GLY A 169 -10.54 -14.56 1.45
CA GLY A 169 -10.91 -14.73 0.05
C GLY A 169 -12.41 -14.96 -0.08
N GLY A 170 -12.97 -14.51 -1.19
CA GLY A 170 -14.38 -14.68 -1.44
C GLY A 170 -14.75 -14.55 -2.91
N ALA A 171 -15.87 -15.16 -3.25
CA ALA A 171 -16.47 -15.12 -4.56
C ALA A 171 -17.97 -14.87 -4.42
N TRP A 172 -18.48 -13.85 -5.12
CA TRP A 172 -19.89 -13.52 -5.14
C TRP A 172 -20.46 -13.77 -6.53
N ARG A 173 -21.44 -14.68 -6.61
CA ARG A 173 -21.97 -15.19 -7.87
C ARG A 173 -22.89 -14.18 -8.55
N VAL A 174 -22.83 -14.11 -9.87
CA VAL A 174 -23.82 -13.40 -10.69
C VAL A 174 -25.21 -13.99 -10.43
N PRO A 175 -26.24 -13.19 -10.10
CA PRO A 175 -27.57 -13.70 -9.75
C PRO A 175 -28.31 -14.26 -10.97
N ASP A 176 -29.19 -15.26 -10.77
CA ASP A 176 -30.01 -15.88 -11.83
C ASP A 176 -30.84 -14.87 -12.64
N ALA A 177 -31.29 -13.80 -11.98
CA ALA A 177 -32.07 -12.73 -12.60
C ALA A 177 -31.32 -11.96 -13.71
N ALA A 178 -29.99 -12.13 -13.81
CA ALA A 178 -29.17 -11.52 -14.85
C ALA A 178 -29.19 -12.28 -16.18
N GLY A 179 -29.89 -13.42 -16.24
CA GLY A 179 -29.97 -14.29 -17.41
C GLY A 179 -31.08 -13.91 -18.38
N PHE A 180 -30.77 -13.90 -19.68
CA PHE A 180 -31.73 -13.67 -20.76
C PHE A 180 -31.64 -14.75 -21.84
N ASP A 181 -32.76 -15.09 -22.49
CA ASP A 181 -32.72 -16.00 -23.65
C ASP A 181 -32.17 -15.28 -24.90
N PRO A 182 -31.41 -15.96 -25.79
CA PRO A 182 -30.91 -15.35 -27.02
C PRO A 182 -32.03 -14.65 -27.83
N GLY A 183 -31.82 -13.39 -28.20
CA GLY A 183 -32.82 -12.54 -28.86
C GLY A 183 -33.76 -11.78 -27.92
N LEU A 184 -33.63 -11.96 -26.59
CA LEU A 184 -34.35 -11.21 -25.56
C LEU A 184 -33.40 -10.35 -24.71
N GLU A 185 -32.32 -9.85 -25.31
CA GLU A 185 -31.28 -9.09 -24.61
C GLU A 185 -31.88 -7.86 -23.90
N THR A 186 -32.78 -7.12 -24.56
CA THR A 186 -33.38 -5.90 -23.99
C THR A 186 -34.43 -6.16 -22.92
N ALA A 187 -34.79 -7.42 -22.65
CA ALA A 187 -35.83 -7.76 -21.67
C ALA A 187 -35.29 -7.82 -20.22
N VAL A 188 -33.98 -7.84 -20.05
CA VAL A 188 -33.31 -7.97 -18.75
C VAL A 188 -32.23 -6.90 -18.65
N ASP A 189 -32.32 -6.06 -17.63
CA ASP A 189 -31.27 -5.09 -17.34
C ASP A 189 -30.10 -5.78 -16.62
N PRO A 190 -28.85 -5.28 -16.75
CA PRO A 190 -27.72 -5.74 -15.94
C PRO A 190 -28.07 -5.75 -14.45
N GLN A 191 -27.60 -6.77 -13.73
CA GLN A 191 -27.89 -6.94 -12.30
C GLN A 191 -26.65 -6.64 -11.46
N LEU A 192 -26.87 -6.01 -10.31
CA LEU A 192 -25.80 -5.68 -9.37
C LEU A 192 -25.23 -6.95 -8.70
N VAL A 193 -23.92 -7.09 -8.79
CA VAL A 193 -23.11 -8.10 -8.10
C VAL A 193 -22.25 -7.38 -7.07
N LYS A 194 -22.60 -7.52 -5.79
CA LYS A 194 -21.96 -6.78 -4.71
C LYS A 194 -21.80 -7.63 -3.47
N PHE A 195 -20.62 -7.55 -2.84
CA PHE A 195 -20.42 -8.20 -1.55
C PHE A 195 -21.29 -7.54 -0.47
N PRO A 196 -22.02 -8.33 0.35
CA PRO A 196 -22.95 -7.79 1.34
C PRO A 196 -22.25 -7.08 2.51
N SER A 197 -21.00 -7.44 2.77
CA SER A 197 -20.18 -6.91 3.85
C SER A 197 -18.92 -6.24 3.30
N TYR A 198 -18.43 -5.23 4.02
CA TYR A 198 -17.12 -4.66 3.74
C TYR A 198 -16.01 -5.67 4.02
N ILE A 199 -15.04 -5.73 3.13
CA ILE A 199 -13.81 -6.50 3.32
C ILE A 199 -12.89 -5.67 4.22
N LYS A 200 -12.41 -6.29 5.30
CA LYS A 200 -11.58 -5.64 6.33
C LYS A 200 -10.28 -6.42 6.51
N PRO A 201 -9.20 -6.01 5.83
CA PRO A 201 -7.88 -6.60 6.01
C PRO A 201 -7.45 -6.53 7.48
N GLN A 202 -6.94 -7.66 8.00
CA GLN A 202 -6.51 -7.78 9.41
C GLN A 202 -5.03 -7.44 9.59
N GLN A 203 -4.27 -7.36 8.49
CA GLN A 203 -2.83 -7.08 8.46
C GLN A 203 -2.49 -6.29 7.20
N LYS A 204 -1.29 -5.70 7.17
CA LYS A 204 -0.74 -5.08 5.97
C LYS A 204 -0.48 -6.13 4.90
N GLY A 205 -0.86 -5.82 3.66
CA GLY A 205 -0.61 -6.69 2.52
C GLY A 205 -1.30 -6.20 1.26
N TYR A 206 -1.88 -7.14 0.51
CA TYR A 206 -2.40 -6.89 -0.83
C TYR A 206 -3.79 -7.51 -0.99
N ILE A 207 -4.66 -6.83 -1.72
CA ILE A 207 -5.93 -7.37 -2.19
C ILE A 207 -5.93 -7.44 -3.71
N TYR A 208 -6.31 -8.58 -4.24
CA TYR A 208 -6.53 -8.82 -5.66
C TYR A 208 -8.03 -8.99 -5.89
N VAL A 209 -8.58 -8.26 -6.84
CA VAL A 209 -10.00 -8.28 -7.19
C VAL A 209 -10.13 -8.53 -8.69
N TRP A 210 -11.02 -9.43 -9.08
CA TRP A 210 -11.25 -9.73 -10.50
C TRP A 210 -12.65 -10.30 -10.72
N VAL A 211 -13.14 -10.16 -11.95
CA VAL A 211 -14.33 -10.88 -12.42
C VAL A 211 -13.93 -12.12 -13.21
N SER A 212 -14.69 -13.21 -13.08
CA SER A 212 -14.44 -14.45 -13.82
C SER A 212 -15.71 -15.08 -14.36
N ASN A 213 -15.58 -15.80 -15.46
CA ASN A 213 -16.58 -16.73 -15.97
C ASN A 213 -15.97 -18.13 -16.03
N GLU A 214 -16.31 -19.00 -15.08
CA GLU A 214 -15.81 -20.36 -15.00
C GLU A 214 -16.66 -21.38 -15.78
N SER A 215 -17.73 -20.89 -16.41
CA SER A 215 -18.60 -21.68 -17.29
C SER A 215 -18.16 -21.60 -18.75
N GLU A 216 -17.83 -22.76 -19.29
CA GLU A 216 -17.48 -22.89 -20.70
C GLU A 216 -18.70 -22.68 -21.61
N ASN A 217 -18.46 -22.20 -22.84
CA ASN A 217 -19.48 -22.06 -23.89
C ASN A 217 -20.70 -21.26 -23.41
N THR A 218 -20.45 -20.24 -22.59
CA THR A 218 -21.44 -19.34 -22.02
C THR A 218 -20.89 -17.94 -22.06
N LYS A 219 -21.73 -16.98 -22.47
CA LYS A 219 -21.37 -15.58 -22.55
C LYS A 219 -21.82 -14.86 -21.30
N VAL A 220 -20.89 -14.18 -20.65
CA VAL A 220 -21.16 -13.35 -19.48
C VAL A 220 -20.55 -11.98 -19.71
N TRP A 221 -21.34 -10.94 -19.49
CA TRP A 221 -20.90 -9.57 -19.54
C TRP A 221 -20.78 -9.01 -18.12
N PHE A 222 -19.70 -8.29 -17.87
CA PHE A 222 -19.49 -7.51 -16.66
C PHE A 222 -19.25 -6.06 -17.04
N ASP A 223 -19.78 -5.15 -16.25
CA ASP A 223 -19.60 -3.73 -16.44
C ASP A 223 -19.43 -3.01 -15.09
N ASP A 224 -18.90 -1.79 -15.14
CA ASP A 224 -18.79 -0.88 -14.00
C ASP A 224 -18.12 -1.54 -12.79
N LEU A 225 -17.00 -2.25 -13.00
CA LEU A 225 -16.25 -2.87 -11.89
C LEU A 225 -15.69 -1.77 -10.99
N LYS A 226 -16.24 -1.67 -9.79
CA LYS A 226 -15.98 -0.60 -8.86
C LYS A 226 -15.43 -1.11 -7.54
N VAL A 227 -14.28 -0.56 -7.17
CA VAL A 227 -13.59 -0.82 -5.92
C VAL A 227 -13.52 0.47 -5.10
N THR A 228 -14.26 0.50 -3.99
CA THR A 228 -14.24 1.60 -3.04
C THR A 228 -13.33 1.25 -1.88
N HIS A 229 -12.10 1.73 -1.91
CA HIS A 229 -11.11 1.60 -0.83
C HIS A 229 -11.17 2.82 0.09
N THR A 230 -11.60 2.61 1.33
CA THR A 230 -11.58 3.60 2.39
C THR A 230 -10.40 3.28 3.30
N LYS A 231 -9.33 4.06 3.16
CA LYS A 231 -8.15 3.90 4.00
C LYS A 231 -8.44 4.26 5.45
N SER A 232 -7.81 3.55 6.38
CA SER A 232 -7.85 3.90 7.79
C SER A 232 -7.33 5.33 7.97
N ARG A 233 -7.99 6.08 8.85
CA ARG A 233 -7.57 7.45 9.14
C ARG A 233 -6.28 7.40 9.94
N VAL A 234 -5.31 8.25 9.56
CA VAL A 234 -4.18 8.60 10.42
C VAL A 234 -4.72 8.99 11.79
N VAL A 235 -4.35 8.22 12.83
CA VAL A 235 -4.89 8.39 14.19
C VAL A 235 -4.42 9.72 14.79
N GLN A 236 -3.14 10.02 14.62
CA GLN A 236 -2.52 11.27 15.03
C GLN A 236 -1.36 11.63 14.11
N ALA A 237 -1.27 12.90 13.70
CA ALA A 237 -0.11 13.48 13.04
C ALA A 237 0.17 14.84 13.66
N SER A 238 1.39 15.02 14.17
CA SER A 238 1.79 16.24 14.89
C SER A 238 3.08 16.80 14.30
N ASP A 239 3.02 18.08 13.92
CA ASP A 239 4.16 18.89 13.51
C ASP A 239 4.61 19.76 14.70
N TYR A 240 5.92 19.92 14.87
CA TYR A 240 6.51 20.69 15.97
C TYR A 240 7.36 21.86 15.46
N TYR A 241 7.36 22.95 16.21
CA TYR A 241 8.41 23.97 16.11
C TYR A 241 9.75 23.41 16.59
N ALA A 242 10.86 24.10 16.28
CA ALA A 242 12.22 23.64 16.59
C ALA A 242 12.41 23.20 18.06
N TRP A 243 11.81 23.93 19.00
CA TRP A 243 11.89 23.67 20.44
C TRP A 243 10.74 22.78 20.98
N GLY A 244 10.02 22.09 20.11
CA GLY A 244 9.02 21.09 20.51
C GLY A 244 7.62 21.60 20.80
N SER A 245 7.35 22.88 20.64
CA SER A 245 5.97 23.40 20.71
C SER A 245 5.16 22.83 19.54
N THR A 246 3.95 22.33 19.78
CA THR A 246 3.10 21.78 18.72
C THR A 246 2.65 22.88 17.75
N MET A 247 3.02 22.76 16.47
CA MET A 247 2.63 23.68 15.40
C MET A 247 1.28 23.31 14.80
N ARG A 248 1.11 22.03 14.48
CA ARG A 248 -0.11 21.46 13.93
C ARG A 248 -0.31 20.10 14.57
N GLU A 249 -1.55 19.81 14.93
CA GLU A 249 -1.93 18.48 15.39
C GLU A 249 -3.22 18.09 14.70
N GLN A 250 -3.22 16.92 14.07
CA GLN A 250 -4.40 16.28 13.52
C GLN A 250 -4.66 15.02 14.32
N ARG A 251 -5.72 15.03 15.13
CA ARG A 251 -6.14 13.86 15.93
C ARG A 251 -7.60 13.56 15.69
N THR A 252 -7.96 12.27 15.72
CA THR A 252 -9.37 11.86 15.68
C THR A 252 -9.90 11.81 17.13
N PRO A 253 -11.03 12.46 17.48
CA PRO A 253 -11.49 12.59 18.87
C PRO A 253 -11.80 11.28 19.62
N GLU A 254 -11.89 10.18 18.88
CA GLU A 254 -12.42 8.89 19.34
C GLU A 254 -11.32 7.89 19.75
N ASN A 255 -10.04 8.22 19.55
CA ASN A 255 -8.90 7.33 19.80
C ASN A 255 -8.02 7.82 20.96
N GLU A 256 -7.35 6.88 21.63
CA GLU A 256 -6.34 7.16 22.66
C GLU A 256 -5.23 8.05 22.09
N THR A 257 -4.92 9.15 22.78
CA THR A 257 -3.83 10.05 22.43
C THR A 257 -2.50 9.29 22.49
N TYR A 258 -1.68 9.35 21.45
CA TYR A 258 -0.33 8.79 21.52
C TYR A 258 0.44 9.54 22.60
N ARG A 259 0.96 8.79 23.57
CA ARG A 259 1.60 9.29 24.80
C ARG A 259 2.85 10.13 24.54
N TYR A 260 3.60 9.74 23.51
CA TYR A 260 4.91 10.31 23.20
C TYR A 260 4.79 11.42 22.16
N GLY A 261 5.59 12.47 22.30
CA GLY A 261 5.45 13.68 21.49
C GLY A 261 6.76 14.10 20.83
N TYR A 262 7.19 15.31 21.19
CA TYR A 262 8.47 15.86 20.78
C TYR A 262 9.62 14.95 21.22
N GLN A 263 10.62 14.72 20.35
CA GLN A 263 11.69 13.72 20.53
C GLN A 263 11.25 12.25 20.68
N GLY A 264 9.98 11.93 20.39
CA GLY A 264 9.50 10.55 20.35
C GLY A 264 9.50 9.90 21.73
N GLN A 265 9.96 8.66 21.82
CA GLN A 265 9.87 7.82 23.03
C GLN A 265 10.54 8.40 24.28
N PHE A 266 11.42 9.39 24.11
CA PHE A 266 12.18 10.02 25.19
C PHE A 266 11.37 11.07 25.97
N ALA A 267 10.27 11.56 25.39
CA ALA A 267 9.49 12.62 25.99
C ALA A 267 7.98 12.32 25.94
N GLU A 268 7.40 12.13 27.11
CA GLU A 268 5.96 12.02 27.30
C GLU A 268 5.36 13.41 27.46
N LYS A 269 4.32 13.73 26.69
CA LYS A 269 3.70 15.06 26.78
C LYS A 269 2.70 15.08 27.92
N ASP A 270 2.93 15.93 28.91
CA ASP A 270 1.96 16.19 29.97
C ASP A 270 0.87 17.15 29.47
N GLU A 271 -0.38 16.70 29.46
CA GLU A 271 -1.52 17.49 29.01
C GLU A 271 -1.90 18.63 29.98
N GLU A 272 -1.58 18.50 31.27
CA GLU A 272 -1.96 19.50 32.28
C GLU A 272 -1.02 20.71 32.23
N THR A 273 0.29 20.47 32.13
CA THR A 273 1.30 21.53 32.08
C THR A 273 1.66 21.96 30.65
N GLY A 274 1.53 21.05 29.68
CA GLY A 274 2.03 21.22 28.32
C GLY A 274 3.55 21.08 28.19
N TRP A 275 4.22 20.58 29.22
CA TRP A 275 5.64 20.27 29.21
C TRP A 275 5.88 18.85 28.66
N ASN A 276 7.12 18.58 28.25
CA ASN A 276 7.53 17.23 27.94
C ASN A 276 8.31 16.65 29.12
N HIS A 277 7.85 15.52 29.61
CA HIS A 277 8.45 14.75 30.68
C HIS A 277 9.55 13.85 30.11
N PHE A 278 10.79 14.15 30.50
CA PHE A 278 11.93 13.27 30.33
C PHE A 278 12.26 12.62 31.68
N GLU A 279 12.98 11.50 31.68
CA GLU A 279 13.23 10.70 32.89
C GLU A 279 13.82 11.52 34.05
N LEU A 280 14.69 12.49 33.76
CA LEU A 280 15.39 13.29 34.75
C LEU A 280 14.80 14.69 34.96
N ARG A 281 14.14 15.27 33.96
CA ARG A 281 13.68 16.68 33.98
C ARG A 281 12.44 16.92 33.13
N GLU A 282 11.66 17.94 33.52
CA GLU A 282 10.61 18.48 32.65
C GLU A 282 11.19 19.52 31.70
N TYR A 283 10.69 19.52 30.47
CA TYR A 283 11.09 20.43 29.41
C TYR A 283 9.95 21.36 28.99
N ASP A 284 10.15 22.67 29.15
CA ASP A 284 9.22 23.67 28.66
C ASP A 284 9.54 24.02 27.19
N THR A 285 8.71 23.49 26.30
CA THR A 285 8.80 23.69 24.84
C THR A 285 8.52 25.11 24.36
N LYS A 286 7.85 25.94 25.18
CA LYS A 286 7.50 27.32 24.79
C LYS A 286 8.72 28.23 24.89
N ILE A 287 9.59 27.97 25.87
CA ILE A 287 10.80 28.75 26.10
C ILE A 287 12.09 28.00 25.71
N GLY A 288 12.01 26.69 25.46
CA GLY A 288 13.15 25.86 25.06
C GLY A 288 14.15 25.64 26.21
N ARG A 289 13.65 25.38 27.42
CA ARG A 289 14.45 25.28 28.65
C ARG A 289 13.98 24.14 29.54
N TRP A 290 14.92 23.57 30.28
CA TRP A 290 14.63 22.65 31.38
C TRP A 290 14.02 23.40 32.56
N THR A 291 13.12 22.76 33.30
CA THR A 291 12.51 23.34 34.50
C THR A 291 13.37 23.16 35.76
N ALA A 292 14.34 22.24 35.70
CA ALA A 292 15.29 21.95 36.76
C ALA A 292 16.74 22.08 36.27
N THR A 293 17.66 22.28 37.21
CA THR A 293 19.09 22.36 36.94
C THR A 293 19.62 21.02 36.43
N ASP A 294 20.52 21.09 35.45
CA ASP A 294 21.21 19.95 34.86
C ASP A 294 21.99 19.12 35.89
N PRO A 295 21.62 17.84 36.13
CA PRO A 295 22.37 16.96 37.02
C PRO A 295 23.82 16.72 36.56
N GLU A 296 24.04 16.78 35.24
CA GLU A 296 25.32 16.43 34.61
C GLU A 296 26.18 17.65 34.26
N GLU A 297 25.68 18.86 34.56
CA GLU A 297 26.42 20.14 34.44
C GLU A 297 27.10 20.38 33.08
N GLN A 298 26.50 19.94 31.96
CA GLN A 298 27.16 19.98 30.64
C GLN A 298 27.39 21.39 30.09
N PHE A 299 26.53 22.34 30.46
CA PHE A 299 26.55 23.68 29.89
C PHE A 299 26.74 24.75 30.96
N TYR A 300 27.27 25.90 30.53
CA TYR A 300 27.48 27.06 31.41
C TYR A 300 26.20 27.53 32.11
N SER A 301 25.05 27.35 31.48
CA SER A 301 23.75 27.57 32.12
C SER A 301 23.06 26.21 32.33
N PRO A 302 22.65 25.89 33.57
CA PRO A 302 22.12 24.57 33.91
C PRO A 302 20.69 24.33 33.39
N TYR A 303 20.11 25.26 32.63
CA TYR A 303 18.75 25.18 32.10
C TYR A 303 18.72 25.08 30.57
N VAL A 304 19.88 24.94 29.92
CA VAL A 304 19.99 24.91 28.45
C VAL A 304 19.42 23.60 27.92
N GLY A 305 18.34 23.69 27.12
CA GLY A 305 17.79 22.55 26.39
C GLY A 305 18.64 22.19 25.18
N MET A 306 19.01 20.91 25.04
CA MET A 306 19.66 20.33 23.86
C MET A 306 20.88 21.13 23.34
N GLY A 307 21.64 21.78 24.24
CA GLY A 307 22.79 22.61 23.87
C GLY A 307 22.44 23.82 22.99
N ASN A 308 21.21 24.33 23.08
CA ASN A 308 20.60 25.31 22.19
C ASN A 308 20.51 24.90 20.70
N ASP A 309 20.60 23.61 20.40
CA ASP A 309 20.50 23.08 19.05
C ASP A 309 19.50 21.92 19.01
N PRO A 310 18.20 22.19 19.19
CA PRO A 310 17.16 21.17 19.30
C PRO A 310 16.82 20.50 17.96
N ILE A 311 17.36 21.01 16.85
CA ILE A 311 17.17 20.43 15.51
C ILE A 311 18.16 19.29 15.29
N ASN A 312 19.41 19.44 15.78
CA ASN A 312 20.45 18.42 15.62
C ASN A 312 20.71 17.61 16.90
N GLY A 313 20.20 18.05 18.05
CA GLY A 313 20.41 17.42 19.35
C GLY A 313 19.18 16.67 19.87
N ILE A 314 19.38 15.43 20.27
CA ILE A 314 18.40 14.60 20.99
C ILE A 314 18.93 14.42 22.42
N ASP A 315 18.05 14.49 23.41
CA ASP A 315 18.37 14.29 24.83
C ASP A 315 17.49 13.15 25.37
N PRO A 316 17.99 11.90 25.42
CA PRO A 316 17.14 10.73 25.69
C PRO A 316 16.56 10.61 27.09
N ASP A 317 17.23 11.16 28.09
CA ASP A 317 16.85 11.05 29.51
C ASP A 317 16.57 12.41 30.15
N GLY A 318 16.82 13.51 29.43
CA GLY A 318 16.80 14.85 29.99
C GLY A 318 18.03 15.13 30.83
N GLY A 319 19.08 14.32 30.74
CA GLY A 319 20.36 14.46 31.43
C GLY A 319 21.40 14.95 30.45
N GLU A 320 21.73 14.14 29.45
CA GLU A 320 22.82 14.40 28.50
C GLU A 320 22.37 14.56 27.04
N LYS A 321 22.87 15.63 26.37
CA LYS A 321 22.70 15.79 24.93
C LYS A 321 23.54 14.74 24.22
N TYR A 322 22.92 14.05 23.26
CA TYR A 322 23.45 12.95 22.48
C TYR A 322 23.66 13.29 20.94
N SER A 323 24.87 13.23 20.33
CA SER A 323 25.27 13.13 18.87
C SER A 323 25.46 11.67 18.37
N PRO A 324 24.37 11.03 17.93
CA PRO A 324 24.36 9.62 17.58
C PRO A 324 25.00 9.29 16.23
N ILE A 325 25.62 8.11 16.18
CA ILE A 325 25.93 7.36 14.96
C ILE A 325 24.76 6.42 14.67
N TYR A 326 24.19 6.52 13.47
CA TYR A 326 23.08 5.67 13.00
C TYR A 326 23.49 4.75 11.86
N GLY A 327 22.83 3.60 11.79
CA GLY A 327 22.81 2.69 10.66
C GLY A 327 22.13 3.32 9.44
N THR A 328 22.41 2.79 8.25
CA THR A 328 21.70 3.19 7.01
C THR A 328 20.20 2.86 7.03
N ASP A 329 19.77 2.02 7.96
CA ASP A 329 18.40 1.67 8.30
C ASP A 329 17.78 2.58 9.38
N GLY A 330 18.53 3.55 9.91
CA GLY A 330 18.11 4.45 10.98
C GLY A 330 18.27 3.89 12.40
N LYS A 331 18.87 2.70 12.56
CA LYS A 331 19.12 2.09 13.87
C LYS A 331 20.28 2.78 14.59
N PHE A 332 20.18 3.06 15.88
CA PHE A 332 21.30 3.62 16.65
C PHE A 332 22.44 2.60 16.77
N LEU A 333 23.67 3.02 16.45
CA LEU A 333 24.87 2.19 16.50
C LEU A 333 25.80 2.60 17.65
N GLY A 334 25.96 3.90 17.93
CA GLY A 334 26.80 4.39 19.02
C GLY A 334 27.19 5.86 18.91
N VAL A 335 28.37 6.21 19.42
CA VAL A 335 28.91 7.58 19.47
C VAL A 335 30.37 7.62 19.03
N ASP A 336 30.83 8.80 18.63
CA ASP A 336 32.26 9.04 18.38
C ASP A 336 32.96 9.64 19.62
N SER A 337 34.22 10.05 19.46
CA SER A 337 35.09 10.55 20.51
C SER A 337 34.72 11.95 20.99
N GLU A 338 33.91 12.69 20.24
CA GLU A 338 33.24 13.90 20.72
C GLU A 338 31.97 13.57 21.52
N GLY A 339 31.70 12.27 21.66
CA GLY A 339 30.51 11.69 22.25
C GLY A 339 29.32 12.19 21.47
N PHE A 340 28.82 13.30 21.98
CA PHE A 340 27.51 13.73 21.68
C PHE A 340 27.37 15.25 21.42
N THR A 341 28.50 15.83 21.05
CA THR A 341 28.65 17.24 20.71
C THR A 341 28.94 17.49 19.23
N GLY A 342 29.16 16.42 18.44
CA GLY A 342 29.50 16.43 17.03
C GLY A 342 28.30 16.35 16.05
N LYS A 343 28.60 16.25 14.75
CA LYS A 343 27.60 16.06 13.69
C LYS A 343 27.04 14.63 13.70
N VAL A 344 25.77 14.47 13.35
CA VAL A 344 25.17 13.13 13.15
C VAL A 344 25.87 12.41 12.00
N ILE A 345 26.26 11.15 12.24
CA ILE A 345 26.95 10.31 11.26
C ILE A 345 26.06 9.11 10.91
N THR A 346 25.82 8.90 9.62
CA THR A 346 25.18 7.67 9.11
C THR A 346 26.22 6.73 8.51
N MET A 347 26.26 5.47 8.96
CA MET A 347 27.21 4.47 8.48
C MET A 347 26.62 3.05 8.41
N ASP A 348 27.30 2.16 7.69
CA ASP A 348 26.93 0.74 7.64
C ASP A 348 27.25 0.04 8.98
N GLU A 349 26.34 -0.79 9.48
CA GLU A 349 26.50 -1.50 10.77
C GLU A 349 27.70 -2.45 10.77
N THR A 350 28.00 -3.11 9.63
CA THR A 350 29.15 -4.00 9.52
C THR A 350 30.45 -3.22 9.64
N LEU A 351 30.51 -2.05 9.01
CA LEU A 351 31.68 -1.17 9.06
C LEU A 351 31.85 -0.57 10.47
N TYR A 352 30.78 -0.12 11.10
CA TYR A 352 30.81 0.35 12.49
C TYR A 352 31.42 -0.71 13.40
N ASN A 353 30.94 -1.96 13.31
CA ASN A 353 31.44 -3.07 14.10
C ASN A 353 32.91 -3.41 13.81
N GLN A 354 33.37 -3.27 12.56
CA GLN A 354 34.77 -3.47 12.21
C GLN A 354 35.70 -2.39 12.80
N LEU A 355 35.26 -1.14 12.80
CA LEU A 355 36.07 -0.01 13.27
C LEU A 355 36.05 0.14 14.80
N THR A 356 34.96 -0.28 15.45
CA THR A 356 34.80 -0.20 16.90
C THR A 356 35.13 -1.48 17.63
N ASP A 357 35.46 -2.58 16.93
CA ASP A 357 35.51 -3.92 17.52
C ASP A 357 34.19 -4.28 18.23
N ASN A 358 33.10 -4.28 17.46
CA ASN A 358 31.72 -4.49 17.92
C ASN A 358 31.30 -3.53 19.06
N GLY A 359 31.69 -2.27 18.98
CA GLY A 359 31.38 -1.24 19.97
C GLY A 359 32.30 -1.22 21.19
N ALA A 360 33.38 -2.01 21.22
CA ALA A 360 34.33 -2.04 22.34
C ALA A 360 35.23 -0.80 22.41
N ASN A 361 35.46 -0.13 21.27
CA ASN A 361 36.28 1.06 21.13
C ASN A 361 35.45 2.23 20.57
N ILE A 362 35.78 3.44 21.03
CA ILE A 362 35.14 4.67 20.57
C ILE A 362 35.79 5.12 19.26
N LEU A 363 34.98 5.48 18.26
CA LEU A 363 35.45 6.04 16.99
C LEU A 363 35.98 7.46 17.19
N ASP A 364 37.14 7.78 16.64
CA ASP A 364 37.63 9.17 16.62
C ASP A 364 36.77 10.04 15.69
N HIS A 365 36.37 11.23 16.16
CA HIS A 365 35.46 12.14 15.45
C HIS A 365 36.07 12.65 14.13
N ASP A 366 37.32 13.11 14.15
CA ASP A 366 37.99 13.61 12.96
C ASP A 366 38.16 12.50 11.92
N PHE A 367 38.46 11.28 12.38
CA PHE A 367 38.50 10.10 11.53
C PHE A 367 37.12 9.78 10.92
N ALA A 368 36.07 9.77 11.73
CA ALA A 368 34.71 9.48 11.28
C ALA A 368 34.20 10.54 10.27
N ILE A 369 34.46 11.83 10.50
CA ILE A 369 34.16 12.93 9.57
C ILE A 369 34.99 12.83 8.27
N SER A 370 36.25 12.41 8.35
CA SER A 370 37.13 12.27 7.18
C SER A 370 36.62 11.17 6.23
N LEU A 371 36.13 10.06 6.78
CA LEU A 371 35.52 8.99 6.01
C LEU A 371 34.21 9.49 5.35
N ALA A 372 33.46 10.37 6.03
CA ALA A 372 32.18 10.97 5.62
C ALA A 372 32.36 11.88 4.43
N SER A 373 33.38 12.72 4.51
CA SER A 373 33.75 13.68 3.49
C SER A 373 34.33 13.03 2.23
N ASN A 374 34.91 11.84 2.35
CA ASN A 374 35.49 11.09 1.23
C ASN A 374 34.50 10.16 0.50
N GLY A 375 33.20 10.21 0.85
CA GLY A 375 32.16 9.45 0.18
C GLY A 375 32.23 7.93 0.44
N VAL A 376 32.92 7.52 1.51
CA VAL A 376 32.97 6.12 1.96
C VAL A 376 31.62 5.71 2.56
N PHE A 377 30.87 6.68 3.10
CA PHE A 377 29.51 6.52 3.59
C PHE A 377 28.54 7.02 2.52
N ALA A 378 27.64 6.17 2.06
CA ALA A 378 26.51 6.66 1.29
C ALA A 378 25.67 7.58 2.20
N ASN A 379 25.53 8.85 1.78
CA ASN A 379 24.75 9.94 2.40
C ASN A 379 25.41 10.66 3.59
N PHE A 380 26.45 11.45 3.30
CA PHE A 380 26.77 12.64 4.09
C PHE A 380 25.86 13.80 3.64
N CYS A 381 25.07 14.39 4.54
CA CYS A 381 24.27 15.57 4.24
C CYS A 381 24.91 16.79 4.93
N PRO A 382 25.80 17.55 4.27
CA PRO A 382 26.23 18.85 4.77
C PRO A 382 25.06 19.82 4.57
N MET A 383 24.26 20.06 5.62
CA MET A 383 23.16 21.04 5.55
C MET A 383 23.70 22.46 5.76
N ASP A 384 24.53 22.94 4.84
CA ASP A 384 24.66 24.37 4.57
C ASP A 384 23.62 24.74 3.51
N TYR A 385 22.74 25.69 3.85
CA TYR A 385 21.67 26.31 3.04
C TYR A 385 20.33 25.57 2.87
N PHE A 386 19.33 26.09 3.60
CA PHE A 386 17.88 26.11 3.36
C PHE A 386 17.35 25.48 2.06
N GLN A 387 16.60 24.38 2.17
CA GLN A 387 15.23 24.23 1.63
C GLN A 387 14.54 23.03 2.31
N LEU A 388 13.36 23.28 2.88
CA LEU A 388 12.36 22.26 3.23
C LEU A 388 12.14 21.31 2.03
N LYS A 389 12.44 20.00 2.18
CA LYS A 389 11.71 18.86 1.57
C LYS A 389 12.37 17.52 1.90
N LEU A 390 11.58 16.63 2.50
CA LEU A 390 11.64 15.16 2.45
C LEU A 390 12.85 14.43 3.06
N ILE A 391 12.61 13.80 4.21
CA ILE A 391 13.34 12.60 4.69
C ILE A 391 12.92 11.33 3.92
N HIS A 392 12.08 11.43 2.89
CA HIS A 392 11.48 10.26 2.20
C HIS A 392 12.03 9.93 0.79
N VAL A 393 13.21 10.41 0.37
CA VAL A 393 13.70 10.17 -1.01
C VAL A 393 15.13 9.61 -1.14
N CYS A 394 15.88 9.36 -0.06
CA CYS A 394 17.28 8.92 -0.23
C CYS A 394 17.52 7.40 -0.47
N SER A 395 16.49 6.55 -0.59
CA SER A 395 16.70 5.11 -0.88
C SER A 395 16.65 4.70 -2.36
N LEU A 396 16.31 5.60 -3.30
CA LEU A 396 15.96 5.19 -4.67
C LEU A 396 16.91 5.63 -5.80
N ILE A 397 18.08 6.23 -5.52
CA ILE A 397 18.98 6.72 -6.59
C ILE A 397 20.27 5.91 -6.77
N SER A 398 20.69 5.04 -5.84
CA SER A 398 22.01 4.37 -5.97
C SER A 398 22.02 3.03 -6.74
N TYR A 399 20.90 2.47 -7.18
CA TYR A 399 20.92 1.16 -7.87
C TYR A 399 21.15 1.23 -9.40
N ARG A 400 21.38 2.41 -9.97
CA ARG A 400 21.56 2.59 -11.43
C ARG A 400 22.90 3.22 -11.81
N ARG A 401 24.02 2.75 -11.25
CA ARG A 401 25.35 3.04 -11.82
C ARG A 401 26.48 2.07 -11.42
N LEU A 402 26.25 0.76 -11.44
CA LEU A 402 27.33 -0.24 -11.43
C LEU A 402 27.00 -1.42 -12.36
N LYS A 403 26.93 -1.15 -13.66
CA LYS A 403 27.29 -2.10 -14.74
C LYS A 403 27.83 -1.28 -15.91
N GLY A 404 29.13 -0.99 -15.84
CA GLY A 404 30.01 -0.78 -16.99
C GLY A 404 31.02 -1.92 -16.97
#